data_AF-A0AA38VT91-F1
#
_entry.id   AF-A0AA38VT91-F1
#
_cell.length_a   1.000
_cell.length_b   1.000
_cell.length_c   1.000
_cell.angle_alpha   90.00
_cell.angle_beta   90.00
_cell.angle_gamma   90.00
#
_symmetry.space_group_name_H-M   'P 1'
#
loop_
_entity.id
_entity.type
_entity.pdbx_description
1 polymer ?
#
loop_
_entity_poly.entity_id
_entity_poly.type
_entity_poly.pdbx_seq_one_letter_code
_entity_poly.pdbx_strand_id
1 'polypeptide(L)'
;MVKFAPLIVAIMAAISGTSAAVAAPPPFKQACTFPYDVCGWTLTDGVRAYDVEVLRAAAKAAGQTVDPNGDQTLLYDAIYNCQAGGAIAWNRYCGKGKCDAGLQVPNANCRA
;
A
#
# COMPACT_ATOMS: atom_id res chain seq x y z
N MET A 1 21.02 26.38 62.70
CA MET A 1 20.11 26.71 61.59
C MET A 1 19.95 25.45 60.74
N VAL A 2 18.84 24.73 60.90
CA VAL A 2 18.63 23.42 60.29
C VAL A 2 17.77 23.59 59.03
N LYS A 3 18.28 23.03 57.93
CA LYS A 3 17.68 22.84 56.59
C LYS A 3 16.23 22.36 56.66
N PHE A 4 15.40 22.65 55.65
CA PHE A 4 14.57 21.69 54.90
C PHE A 4 13.84 22.43 53.76
N ALA A 5 14.25 22.21 52.52
CA ALA A 5 13.46 22.55 51.33
C ALA A 5 12.78 21.26 50.85
N PRO A 6 11.46 21.24 50.61
CA PRO A 6 10.79 20.05 50.09
C PRO A 6 11.07 19.90 48.60
N LEU A 7 11.78 18.83 48.27
CA LEU A 7 12.02 18.34 46.91
C LEU A 7 10.69 17.80 46.36
N ILE A 8 10.01 18.55 45.49
CA ILE A 8 8.84 18.04 44.77
C ILE A 8 9.35 17.20 43.59
N VAL A 9 9.19 15.89 43.70
CA VAL A 9 9.48 14.92 42.64
C VAL A 9 8.39 15.04 41.58
N ALA A 10 8.72 15.58 40.42
CA ALA A 10 7.87 15.52 39.24
C ALA A 10 7.99 14.13 38.60
N ILE A 11 6.97 13.28 38.79
CA ILE A 11 6.84 12.02 38.06
C ILE A 11 6.27 12.35 36.68
N MET A 12 7.14 12.60 35.69
CA MET A 12 6.74 12.54 34.30
C MET A 12 6.64 11.07 33.89
N ALA A 13 5.42 10.53 33.90
CA ALA A 13 5.12 9.30 33.19
C ALA A 13 5.28 9.57 31.69
N ALA A 14 6.45 9.25 31.14
CA ALA A 14 6.64 9.14 29.71
C ALA A 14 5.76 7.99 29.22
N ILE A 15 4.59 8.32 28.69
CA ILE A 15 3.80 7.38 27.90
C ILE A 15 4.61 7.18 26.62
N SER A 16 5.51 6.19 26.65
CA SER A 16 6.13 5.62 25.47
C SER A 16 5.03 4.93 24.70
N GLY A 17 4.22 5.71 23.98
CA GLY A 17 3.36 5.21 22.93
C GLY A 17 4.30 4.58 21.91
N THR A 18 4.47 3.26 21.99
CA THR A 18 5.02 2.47 20.91
C THR A 18 4.15 2.74 19.70
N SER A 19 4.61 3.65 18.83
CA SER A 19 4.09 3.74 17.48
C SER A 19 4.23 2.34 16.92
N ALA A 20 3.10 1.65 16.75
CA ALA A 20 3.06 0.38 16.07
C ALA A 20 3.73 0.62 14.73
N ALA A 21 4.95 0.13 14.58
CA ALA A 21 5.64 0.13 13.31
C ALA A 21 4.71 -0.66 12.39
N VAL A 22 4.00 0.05 11.52
CA VAL A 22 3.28 -0.54 10.41
C VAL A 22 4.34 -1.32 9.66
N ALA A 23 4.33 -2.63 9.87
CA ALA A 23 5.29 -3.54 9.26
C ALA A 23 5.26 -3.24 7.76
N ALA A 24 6.43 -2.92 7.21
CA ALA A 24 6.56 -2.71 5.79
C ALA A 24 5.92 -3.92 5.07
N PRO A 25 5.08 -3.70 4.05
CA PRO A 25 4.43 -4.80 3.35
C PRO A 25 5.49 -5.81 2.90
N PRO A 26 5.19 -7.11 2.96
CA PRO A 26 6.16 -8.15 2.64
C PRO A 26 6.76 -7.92 1.25
N PRO A 27 8.05 -8.23 1.05
CA PRO A 27 8.68 -8.07 -0.25
C PRO A 27 7.92 -8.92 -1.29
N PHE A 28 7.47 -8.25 -2.35
CA PHE A 28 6.70 -8.86 -3.43
C PHE A 28 7.58 -9.89 -4.17
N LYS A 29 7.19 -11.18 -4.15
CA LYS A 29 8.05 -12.31 -4.53
C LYS A 29 8.21 -12.55 -6.04
N GLN A 30 7.57 -11.73 -6.89
CA GLN A 30 7.67 -11.83 -8.36
C GLN A 30 8.09 -10.50 -8.96
N ALA A 31 8.90 -10.57 -10.02
CA ALA A 31 9.37 -9.40 -10.75
C ALA A 31 8.22 -8.77 -11.54
N CYS A 32 7.80 -7.54 -11.20
CA CYS A 32 6.94 -6.79 -12.10
C CYS A 32 7.78 -6.50 -13.34
N THR A 33 7.42 -7.14 -14.45
CA THR A 33 8.19 -7.09 -15.70
C THR A 33 8.06 -5.77 -16.44
N PHE A 34 7.33 -4.81 -15.88
CA PHE A 34 6.99 -3.55 -16.54
C PHE A 34 7.71 -2.39 -15.85
N PRO A 35 8.51 -1.59 -16.56
CA PRO A 35 9.11 -0.37 -16.01
C PRO A 35 8.11 0.80 -15.97
N TYR A 36 6.80 0.52 -15.88
CA TYR A 36 5.72 1.49 -16.03
C TYR A 36 4.49 1.12 -15.20
N ASP A 37 3.57 2.08 -15.08
CA ASP A 37 2.33 1.92 -14.32
C ASP A 37 1.37 0.94 -14.99
N VAL A 38 0.69 0.11 -14.21
CA VAL A 38 -0.22 -0.95 -14.70
C VAL A 38 -1.51 -1.01 -13.90
N CYS A 39 -2.62 -1.43 -14.52
CA CYS A 39 -3.88 -1.65 -13.81
C CYS A 39 -3.83 -2.95 -12.99
N GLY A 40 -4.47 -3.02 -11.83
CA GLY A 40 -4.45 -4.20 -10.97
C GLY A 40 -4.94 -5.48 -11.65
N TRP A 41 -5.98 -5.40 -12.49
CA TRP A 41 -6.48 -6.56 -13.25
C TRP A 41 -5.44 -7.14 -14.22
N THR A 42 -4.49 -6.33 -14.68
CA THR A 42 -3.41 -6.83 -15.53
C THR A 42 -2.47 -7.72 -14.71
N LEU A 43 -2.17 -7.34 -13.47
CA LEU A 43 -1.24 -8.08 -12.60
C LEU A 43 -1.78 -9.47 -12.23
N THR A 44 -3.09 -9.61 -12.08
CA THR A 44 -3.75 -10.89 -11.76
C THR A 44 -4.15 -11.72 -12.97
N ASP A 45 -3.91 -11.25 -14.21
CA ASP A 45 -4.22 -12.09 -15.36
C ASP A 45 -3.37 -13.37 -15.32
N GLY A 46 -3.88 -14.46 -15.89
CA GLY A 46 -3.22 -15.77 -15.83
C GLY A 46 -1.82 -15.81 -16.47
N VAL A 47 -1.38 -14.72 -17.11
CA VAL A 47 -0.05 -14.56 -17.70
C VAL A 47 0.93 -13.95 -16.69
N ARG A 48 0.50 -12.98 -15.88
CA ARG A 48 1.34 -12.30 -14.86
C ARG A 48 1.22 -12.93 -13.47
N ALA A 49 0.09 -13.57 -13.18
CA ALA A 49 -0.16 -14.45 -12.04
C ALA A 49 0.21 -13.88 -10.65
N TYR A 50 0.10 -12.56 -10.44
CA TYR A 50 0.20 -12.01 -9.09
C TYR A 50 -0.99 -12.46 -8.24
N ASP A 51 -0.69 -12.86 -7.01
CA ASP A 51 -1.71 -13.12 -6.00
C ASP A 51 -2.49 -11.83 -5.70
N VAL A 52 -3.81 -11.92 -5.60
CA VAL A 52 -4.66 -10.80 -5.18
C VAL A 52 -4.27 -10.26 -3.81
N GLU A 53 -3.70 -11.09 -2.94
CA GLU A 53 -3.18 -10.66 -1.64
C GLU A 53 -2.01 -9.67 -1.76
N VAL A 54 -1.22 -9.74 -2.84
CA VAL A 54 -0.15 -8.77 -3.12
C VAL A 54 -0.74 -7.39 -3.42
N LEU A 55 -1.75 -7.34 -4.30
CA LEU A 55 -2.47 -6.11 -4.61
C LEU A 55 -3.16 -5.53 -3.39
N ARG A 56 -3.71 -6.40 -2.54
CA ARG A 56 -4.34 -6.03 -1.27
C ARG A 56 -3.33 -5.48 -0.26
N ALA A 57 -2.15 -6.05 -0.17
CA ALA A 57 -1.08 -5.55 0.69
C ALA A 57 -0.62 -4.15 0.26
N ALA A 58 -0.45 -3.94 -1.05
CA ALA A 58 -0.12 -2.63 -1.60
C ALA A 58 -1.23 -1.60 -1.36
N ALA A 59 -2.51 -1.97 -1.54
CA ALA A 59 -3.65 -1.11 -1.25
C ALA A 59 -3.72 -0.72 0.24
N LYS A 60 -3.53 -1.69 1.14
CA LYS A 60 -3.48 -1.46 2.60
C LYS A 60 -2.33 -0.54 2.99
N ALA A 61 -1.16 -0.70 2.38
CA ALA A 61 0.00 0.18 2.61
C ALA A 61 -0.27 1.63 2.17
N ALA A 62 -1.14 1.84 1.17
CA ALA A 62 -1.65 3.15 0.75
C ALA A 62 -2.91 3.61 1.52
N GLY A 63 -3.22 2.96 2.65
CA GLY A 63 -4.34 3.34 3.53
C GLY A 63 -5.72 2.97 3.00
N GLN A 64 -5.82 2.10 2.00
CA GLN A 64 -7.11 1.66 1.47
C GLN A 64 -7.64 0.46 2.26
N THR A 65 -8.93 0.49 2.57
CA THR A 65 -9.64 -0.65 3.16
C THR A 65 -10.23 -1.50 2.06
N VAL A 66 -9.83 -2.77 2.01
CA VAL A 66 -10.31 -3.75 1.03
C VAL A 66 -10.98 -4.87 1.80
N ASP A 67 -12.26 -5.10 1.53
CA ASP A 67 -12.96 -6.26 2.07
C ASP A 67 -12.46 -7.53 1.35
N PRO A 68 -11.86 -8.49 2.07
CA PRO A 68 -11.38 -9.74 1.47
C PRO A 68 -12.48 -10.57 0.80
N ASN A 69 -13.72 -10.45 1.28
CA ASN A 69 -14.89 -11.18 0.78
C ASN A 69 -15.82 -10.30 -0.07
N GLY A 70 -15.47 -9.02 -0.24
CA GLY A 70 -16.28 -8.03 -0.91
C GLY A 70 -15.86 -7.77 -2.36
N ASP A 71 -16.36 -6.68 -2.92
CA ASP A 71 -16.04 -6.25 -4.27
C ASP A 71 -14.54 -5.86 -4.37
N GLN A 72 -13.76 -6.68 -5.08
CA GLN A 72 -12.35 -6.45 -5.32
C GLN A 72 -12.07 -5.44 -6.45
N THR A 73 -13.11 -4.80 -7.00
CA THR A 73 -13.00 -3.71 -7.99
C THR A 73 -11.97 -2.66 -7.57
N LEU A 74 -11.90 -2.31 -6.28
CA LEU A 74 -10.90 -1.35 -5.79
C LEU A 74 -9.48 -1.80 -6.16
N LEU A 75 -9.15 -3.09 -6.00
CA LEU A 75 -7.85 -3.64 -6.38
C LEU A 75 -7.66 -3.67 -7.90
N TYR A 76 -8.66 -4.13 -8.64
CA TYR A 76 -8.52 -4.39 -10.07
C TYR A 76 -8.50 -3.11 -10.91
N ASP A 77 -9.30 -2.11 -10.54
CA ASP A 77 -9.41 -0.82 -11.24
C ASP A 77 -8.53 0.27 -10.62
N ALA A 78 -7.47 -0.12 -9.92
CA ALA A 78 -6.42 0.77 -9.47
C ALA A 78 -5.17 0.68 -10.34
N ILE A 79 -4.43 1.77 -10.36
CA ILE A 79 -3.12 1.88 -10.97
C ILE A 79 -2.06 1.54 -9.92
N TYR A 80 -1.11 0.71 -10.31
CA TYR A 80 0.06 0.33 -9.52
C TYR A 80 1.34 0.80 -10.23
N ASN A 81 2.27 1.39 -9.47
CA ASN A 81 3.60 1.70 -9.95
C ASN A 81 4.49 0.46 -9.81
N CYS A 82 5.15 0.04 -10.88
CA CYS A 82 6.15 -1.02 -10.81
C CYS A 82 7.54 -0.46 -10.54
N GLN A 83 8.18 -1.00 -9.51
CA GLN A 83 9.49 -0.56 -9.01
C GLN A 83 10.57 -1.62 -9.27
N ALA A 84 11.83 -1.21 -9.17
CA ALA A 84 12.97 -2.10 -9.28
C ALA A 84 12.88 -3.27 -8.27
N GLY A 85 13.34 -4.45 -8.68
CA GLY A 85 13.21 -5.67 -7.87
C GLY A 85 11.80 -6.26 -7.84
N GLY A 86 10.87 -5.72 -8.64
CA GLY A 86 9.54 -6.29 -8.82
C GLY A 86 8.49 -5.84 -7.81
N ALA A 87 8.83 -4.87 -6.97
CA ALA A 87 7.88 -4.32 -6.04
C ALA A 87 6.78 -3.56 -6.77
N ILE A 88 5.55 -3.65 -6.24
CA ILE A 88 4.43 -2.85 -6.72
C ILE A 88 3.96 -1.92 -5.62
N ALA A 89 3.68 -0.67 -5.96
CA ALA A 89 3.11 0.31 -5.05
C ALA A 89 1.74 0.73 -5.59
N TRP A 90 0.75 0.84 -4.71
CA TRP A 90 -0.53 1.42 -5.08
C TRP A 90 -0.37 2.91 -5.39
N ASN A 91 -0.87 3.36 -6.54
CA ASN A 91 -0.90 4.78 -6.92
C ASN A 91 -2.29 5.37 -6.66
N ARG A 92 -3.31 4.92 -7.40
CA ARG A 92 -4.66 5.48 -7.32
C ARG A 92 -5.74 4.53 -7.79
N TYR A 93 -6.94 4.68 -7.25
CA TYR A 93 -8.16 4.07 -7.80
C TYR A 93 -8.74 4.96 -8.91
N CYS A 94 -9.16 4.34 -10.02
CA CYS A 94 -9.75 5.06 -11.15
C CYS A 94 -11.29 5.06 -11.13
N GLY A 95 -11.93 4.23 -10.32
CA GLY A 95 -13.36 3.95 -10.44
C GLY A 95 -13.61 2.63 -11.18
N LYS A 96 -14.76 2.00 -10.92
CA LYS A 96 -15.13 0.70 -11.48
C LYS A 96 -15.13 0.75 -13.01
N GLY A 97 -14.34 -0.11 -13.64
CA GLY A 97 -14.15 -0.13 -15.09
C GLY A 97 -13.61 1.19 -15.64
N LYS A 98 -12.84 1.96 -14.87
CA LYS A 98 -12.24 3.22 -15.34
C LYS A 98 -10.71 3.15 -15.44
N CYS A 99 -10.06 2.05 -15.08
CA CYS A 99 -8.64 1.89 -15.35
C CYS A 99 -8.40 1.46 -16.79
N ASP A 100 -7.50 2.15 -17.50
CA ASP A 100 -7.02 1.80 -18.82
C ASP A 100 -5.56 1.36 -18.72
N ALA A 101 -5.30 0.08 -19.05
CA ALA A 101 -3.96 -0.47 -18.93
C ALA A 101 -3.06 0.07 -20.03
N GLY A 102 -1.79 0.29 -19.70
CA GLY A 102 -0.75 0.71 -20.64
C GLY A 102 -0.36 -0.34 -21.70
N LEU A 103 -1.30 -1.22 -22.12
CA LEU A 103 -1.09 -2.18 -23.21
C LEU A 103 -1.08 -1.50 -24.58
N GLN A 104 -1.74 -0.34 -24.70
CA GLN A 104 -1.82 0.44 -25.96
C GLN A 104 -1.16 1.83 -25.86
N VAL A 105 -0.79 2.28 -24.66
CA VAL A 105 -0.14 3.56 -24.38
C VAL A 105 0.87 3.40 -23.23
N PRO A 106 1.88 4.26 -23.10
CA PRO A 106 2.78 4.21 -21.95
C PRO A 106 2.00 4.48 -20.65
N ASN A 107 2.22 3.64 -19.63
CA ASN A 107 1.60 3.75 -18.31
C ASN A 107 0.07 3.54 -18.32
N ALA A 108 -0.45 2.95 -17.27
CA ALA A 108 -1.88 2.91 -17.04
C ALA A 108 -2.42 4.31 -16.71
N ASN A 109 -3.64 4.60 -17.15
CA ASN A 109 -4.32 5.88 -16.94
C ASN A 109 -5.76 5.65 -16.46
N CYS A 110 -6.33 6.65 -15.79
CA CYS A 110 -7.76 6.64 -15.50
C CYS A 110 -8.53 7.22 -16.70
N ARG A 111 -9.60 6.54 -17.11
CA ARG A 111 -10.59 7.04 -18.08
C ARG A 111 -11.42 8.15 -17.44
N ALA A 112 -11.75 9.18 -18.23
CA ALA A 112 -12.77 10.17 -17.87
C ALA A 112 -14.15 9.51 -17.75
#